data_AF-A0A7S1M6N5-F1
#
_entry.id   AF-A0A7S1M6N5-F1
#
_cell.length_a   1.000
_cell.length_b   1.000
_cell.length_c   1.000
_cell.angle_alpha   90.00
_cell.angle_beta   90.00
_cell.angle_gamma   90.00
#
_symmetry.space_group_name_H-M   'P 1'
#
loop_
_entity.id
_entity.type
_entity.pdbx_description
1 polymer ?
#
loop_
_entity_poly.entity_id
_entity_poly.type
_entity_poly.pdbx_seq_one_letter_code
_entity_poly.pdbx_strand_id
1 'polypeptide(L)'
;GEASLGAAFAALAGGRKAELWELGAVVSEPGAAEQPVHFDAPARCLFTAFVALQDITAEMGPTGFLPGTHDEAVHGRFQLDPAPFLEAEGAAAALLDAGDAVLYDARVLHWGGANRSDRTRVLLYITFREPSADVAALGVDQHSIRAELAGRFRLGDFRT
;
A
#
# COMPACT_ATOMS: atom_id res chain seq x y z
N GLY A 1 -21.47 14.17 -5.03
CA GLY A 1 -20.11 14.62 -4.71
C GLY A 1 -19.17 13.72 -5.45
N GLU A 2 -18.17 14.28 -6.14
CA GLU A 2 -17.17 13.47 -6.83
C GLU A 2 -16.41 12.60 -5.82
N ALA A 3 -16.22 11.32 -6.15
CA ALA A 3 -15.41 10.43 -5.34
C ALA A 3 -13.95 10.88 -5.46
N SER A 4 -13.33 11.29 -4.35
CA SER A 4 -11.92 11.68 -4.30
C SER A 4 -11.10 10.71 -3.46
N LEU A 5 -9.79 10.62 -3.74
CA LEU A 5 -8.86 9.85 -2.92
C LEU A 5 -8.88 10.31 -1.45
N GLY A 6 -9.08 11.61 -1.22
CA GLY A 6 -9.25 12.19 0.12
C GLY A 6 -10.49 11.66 0.84
N ALA A 7 -11.62 11.54 0.14
CA ALA A 7 -12.84 10.95 0.70
C ALA A 7 -12.65 9.46 1.04
N ALA A 8 -11.94 8.70 0.19
CA ALA A 8 -11.62 7.30 0.45
C ALA A 8 -10.72 7.13 1.69
N PHE A 9 -9.65 7.92 1.81
CA PHE A 9 -8.82 7.94 3.02
C PHE A 9 -9.62 8.35 4.27
N ALA A 10 -10.50 9.35 4.16
CA ALA A 10 -11.30 9.78 5.30
C ALA A 10 -12.21 8.66 5.81
N ALA A 11 -12.75 7.83 4.90
CA ALA A 11 -13.58 6.69 5.26
C ALA A 11 -12.78 5.56 5.95
N LEU A 12 -11.53 5.32 5.54
CA LEU A 12 -10.75 4.16 6.03
C LEU A 12 -9.82 4.50 7.22
N ALA A 13 -9.16 5.65 7.19
CA ALA A 13 -8.06 6.01 8.10
C ALA A 13 -8.51 6.87 9.30
N GLY A 14 -9.79 6.82 9.70
CA GLY A 14 -10.26 7.57 10.86
C GLY A 14 -10.51 9.06 10.60
N GLY A 15 -10.85 9.43 9.36
CA GLY A 15 -11.32 10.76 9.00
C GLY A 15 -10.21 11.82 8.87
N ARG A 16 -10.61 13.09 8.99
CA ARG A 16 -9.74 14.26 8.75
C ARG A 16 -8.51 14.34 9.67
N LYS A 17 -8.50 13.60 10.78
CA LYS A 17 -7.40 13.58 11.73
C LYS A 17 -6.32 12.55 11.38
N ALA A 18 -6.52 11.72 10.35
CA ALA A 18 -5.51 10.77 9.89
C ALA A 18 -4.19 11.48 9.61
N GLU A 19 -3.08 10.91 10.07
CA GLU A 19 -1.75 11.51 9.97
C GLU A 19 -1.07 11.08 8.68
N LEU A 20 -0.50 12.01 7.92
CA LEU A 20 0.34 11.65 6.78
C LEU A 20 1.59 10.95 7.31
N TRP A 21 1.68 9.65 7.04
CA TRP A 21 2.73 8.77 7.53
C TRP A 21 3.87 8.64 6.52
N GLU A 22 3.52 8.49 5.24
CA GLU A 22 4.47 8.28 4.16
C GLU A 22 4.06 9.03 2.90
N LEU A 23 5.07 9.46 2.15
CA LEU A 23 4.92 10.07 0.84
C LEU A 23 6.19 9.81 0.03
N GLY A 24 6.08 9.05 -1.04
CA GLY A 24 7.24 8.70 -1.86
C GLY A 24 6.85 8.08 -3.20
N ALA A 25 7.82 7.49 -3.89
CA ALA A 25 7.55 6.71 -5.08
C ALA A 25 8.23 5.35 -5.00
N VAL A 26 7.53 4.31 -5.46
CA VAL A 26 8.13 3.01 -5.76
C VAL A 26 8.49 3.01 -7.24
N VAL A 27 9.77 2.76 -7.53
CA VAL A 27 10.32 2.75 -8.88
C VAL A 27 10.85 1.35 -9.18
N SER A 28 10.38 0.76 -10.26
CA SER A 28 10.77 -0.56 -10.74
C SER A 28 11.34 -0.44 -12.15
N GLU A 29 12.66 -0.53 -12.27
CA GLU A 29 13.36 -0.45 -13.55
C GLU A 29 13.13 -1.69 -14.42
N PRO A 30 13.35 -1.62 -15.75
CA PRO A 30 13.37 -2.79 -16.61
C PRO A 30 14.30 -3.88 -16.07
N GLY A 31 13.79 -5.12 -15.98
CA GLY A 31 14.52 -6.26 -15.45
C GLY A 31 14.53 -6.38 -13.92
N ALA A 32 13.86 -5.49 -13.18
CA ALA A 32 13.70 -5.65 -11.74
C ALA A 32 12.96 -6.95 -11.40
N ALA A 33 13.49 -7.70 -10.43
CA ALA A 33 12.88 -8.92 -9.94
C ALA A 33 11.60 -8.64 -9.13
N GLU A 34 10.74 -9.64 -9.01
CA GLU A 34 9.58 -9.58 -8.13
C GLU A 34 9.99 -9.44 -6.66
N GLN A 35 9.14 -8.77 -5.88
CA GLN A 35 9.23 -8.78 -4.43
C GLN A 35 8.59 -10.06 -3.89
N PRO A 36 9.06 -10.58 -2.74
CA PRO A 36 8.34 -11.63 -2.03
C PRO A 36 6.98 -11.11 -1.54
N VAL A 37 6.01 -12.02 -1.34
CA VAL A 37 4.74 -11.67 -0.71
C VAL A 37 4.96 -11.26 0.73
N HIS A 38 4.41 -10.11 1.12
CA HIS A 38 4.57 -9.53 2.45
C HIS A 38 3.35 -8.69 2.85
N PHE A 39 3.32 -8.26 4.12
CA PHE A 39 2.45 -7.21 4.63
C PHE A 39 3.31 -6.13 5.26
N ASP A 40 2.87 -4.88 5.21
CA ASP A 40 3.67 -3.72 5.66
C ASP A 40 3.53 -3.47 7.17
N ALA A 41 2.37 -3.85 7.74
CA ALA A 41 2.12 -3.71 9.17
C ALA A 41 1.30 -4.90 9.71
N PRO A 42 1.56 -5.36 10.95
CA PRO A 42 0.83 -6.48 11.55
C PRO A 42 -0.53 -6.06 12.12
N ALA A 43 -0.74 -4.76 12.39
CA ALA A 43 -1.94 -4.22 13.01
C ALA A 43 -2.69 -3.25 12.07
N ARG A 44 -3.97 -3.00 12.35
CA ARG A 44 -4.77 -2.03 11.59
C ARG A 44 -4.33 -0.61 11.94
N CYS A 45 -3.44 -0.03 11.15
CA CYS A 45 -2.83 1.25 11.51
C CYS A 45 -2.55 2.14 10.29
N LEU A 46 -2.10 1.57 9.18
CA LEU A 46 -1.70 2.27 7.98
C LEU A 46 -2.61 1.92 6.81
N PHE A 47 -2.96 2.94 6.03
CA PHE A 47 -3.70 2.82 4.79
C PHE A 47 -2.91 3.49 3.69
N THR A 48 -2.62 2.75 2.62
CA THR A 48 -1.70 3.17 1.56
C THR A 48 -2.43 3.25 0.24
N ALA A 49 -2.26 4.35 -0.48
CA ALA A 49 -2.67 4.44 -1.88
C ALA A 49 -1.44 4.40 -2.78
N PHE A 50 -1.47 3.55 -3.80
CA PHE A 50 -0.59 3.69 -4.97
C PHE A 50 -1.35 4.41 -6.07
N VAL A 51 -0.75 5.48 -6.60
CA VAL A 51 -1.24 6.25 -7.75
C VAL A 51 -0.33 5.99 -8.95
N ALA A 52 -0.91 5.55 -10.05
CA ALA A 52 -0.19 5.25 -11.28
C ALA A 52 0.24 6.56 -11.98
N LEU A 53 1.55 6.76 -12.19
CA LEU A 53 2.08 7.91 -12.94
C LEU A 53 2.18 7.66 -14.44
N GLN A 54 1.90 6.42 -14.85
CA GLN A 54 1.81 5.91 -16.21
C GLN A 54 0.95 4.65 -16.18
N ASP A 55 0.39 4.24 -17.31
CA ASP A 55 -0.34 2.98 -17.43
C ASP A 55 0.52 1.79 -16.93
N ILE A 56 -0.07 0.96 -16.09
CA ILE A 56 0.55 -0.21 -15.47
C ILE A 56 0.05 -1.45 -16.18
N THR A 57 0.86 -1.95 -17.10
CA THR A 57 0.55 -3.20 -17.82
C THR A 57 1.01 -4.43 -17.02
N ALA A 58 0.54 -5.62 -17.43
CA ALA A 58 0.96 -6.86 -16.80
C ALA A 58 2.48 -7.10 -16.90
N GLU A 59 3.11 -6.68 -18.00
CA GLU A 59 4.56 -6.84 -18.22
C GLU A 59 5.40 -5.94 -17.33
N MET A 60 4.85 -4.81 -16.86
CA MET A 60 5.52 -3.92 -15.92
C MET A 60 5.61 -4.49 -14.49
N GLY A 61 5.01 -5.66 -14.24
CA GLY A 61 5.00 -6.31 -12.94
C GLY A 61 4.14 -5.56 -11.93
N PRO A 62 2.81 -5.44 -12.14
CA PRO A 62 1.91 -4.67 -11.27
C PRO A 62 1.99 -5.14 -9.81
N THR A 63 1.47 -4.32 -8.90
CA THR A 63 1.27 -4.77 -7.52
C THR A 63 0.18 -5.84 -7.51
N GLY A 64 0.51 -7.03 -7.00
CA GLY A 64 -0.44 -8.10 -6.72
C GLY A 64 -0.90 -8.04 -5.27
N PHE A 65 -2.17 -8.34 -5.04
CA PHE A 65 -2.79 -8.38 -3.73
C PHE A 65 -3.49 -9.73 -3.52
N LEU A 66 -3.53 -10.19 -2.28
CA LEU A 66 -4.38 -11.29 -1.82
C LEU A 66 -5.55 -10.68 -1.01
N PRO A 67 -6.73 -10.46 -1.61
CA PRO A 67 -7.86 -9.84 -0.90
C PRO A 67 -8.30 -10.67 0.32
N GLY A 68 -8.76 -9.98 1.38
CA GLY A 68 -9.24 -10.66 2.60
C GLY A 68 -8.14 -11.10 3.58
N THR A 69 -6.86 -10.83 3.28
CA THR A 69 -5.73 -11.25 4.11
C THR A 69 -5.31 -10.23 5.19
N HIS A 70 -6.08 -9.18 5.41
CA HIS A 70 -5.81 -8.13 6.40
C HIS A 70 -6.23 -8.55 7.82
N ASP A 71 -5.82 -9.75 8.23
CA ASP A 71 -6.19 -10.39 9.48
C ASP A 71 -4.99 -11.10 10.11
N GLU A 72 -4.82 -10.94 11.42
CA GLU A 72 -3.66 -11.46 12.15
C GLU A 72 -3.59 -13.00 12.13
N ALA A 73 -4.73 -13.69 12.19
CA ALA A 73 -4.75 -15.15 12.13
C ALA A 73 -4.37 -15.65 10.73
N VAL A 74 -4.75 -14.90 9.69
CA VAL A 74 -4.33 -15.17 8.31
C VAL A 74 -2.82 -14.99 8.15
N HIS A 75 -2.24 -13.92 8.73
CA HIS A 75 -0.79 -13.71 8.74
C HIS A 75 -0.04 -14.84 9.43
N GLY A 76 -0.54 -15.30 10.58
CA GLY A 76 0.05 -16.44 11.29
C GLY A 76 0.08 -17.70 10.42
N ARG A 77 -1.00 -18.00 9.67
CA ARG A 77 -1.02 -19.12 8.72
C ARG A 77 0.00 -18.95 7.59
N PHE A 78 0.06 -17.76 6.99
CA PHE A 78 1.03 -17.45 5.94
C PHE A 78 2.47 -17.61 6.43
N GLN A 79 2.80 -17.12 7.62
CA GLN A 79 4.15 -17.20 8.19
C GLN A 79 4.56 -18.62 8.57
N LEU A 80 3.61 -19.47 8.94
CA LEU A 80 3.88 -20.87 9.29
C LEU A 80 4.18 -21.73 8.07
N ASP A 81 3.40 -21.59 6.99
CA ASP A 81 3.58 -22.37 5.76
C ASP A 81 3.15 -21.57 4.51
N PRO A 82 4.06 -20.75 3.95
CA PRO A 82 3.72 -19.83 2.87
C PRO A 82 3.25 -20.51 1.58
N ALA A 83 3.88 -21.61 1.16
CA ALA A 83 3.62 -22.17 -0.17
C ALA A 83 2.19 -22.72 -0.33
N PRO A 84 1.69 -23.59 0.55
CA PRO A 84 0.31 -24.07 0.48
C PRO A 84 -0.72 -22.96 0.71
N PHE A 85 -0.37 -21.94 1.51
CA PHE A 85 -1.21 -20.78 1.71
C PHE A 85 -1.41 -20.02 0.39
N LEU A 86 -0.31 -19.68 -0.30
CA LEU A 86 -0.36 -18.93 -1.56
C LEU A 86 -1.06 -19.69 -2.68
N GLU A 87 -1.00 -21.03 -2.69
CA GLU A 87 -1.73 -21.86 -3.65
C GLU A 87 -3.25 -21.84 -3.43
N ALA A 88 -3.70 -21.58 -2.20
CA ALA A 88 -5.12 -21.61 -1.83
C ALA A 88 -5.82 -20.25 -1.98
N GLU A 89 -5.07 -19.15 -1.97
CA GLU A 89 -5.63 -17.80 -1.97
C GLU A 89 -5.83 -17.23 -3.39
N GLY A 90 -6.91 -16.47 -3.56
CA GLY A 90 -7.17 -15.73 -4.81
C GLY A 90 -6.31 -14.48 -4.91
N ALA A 91 -5.65 -14.27 -6.04
CA ALA A 91 -4.85 -13.08 -6.31
C ALA A 91 -5.56 -12.08 -7.23
N ALA A 92 -5.33 -10.79 -6.98
CA ALA A 92 -5.75 -9.69 -7.85
C ALA A 92 -4.53 -8.82 -8.22
N ALA A 93 -4.39 -8.49 -9.50
CA ALA A 93 -3.34 -7.59 -9.99
C ALA A 93 -3.90 -6.18 -10.21
N ALA A 94 -3.21 -5.17 -9.71
CA ALA A 94 -3.54 -3.76 -9.95
C ALA A 94 -2.98 -3.30 -11.31
N LEU A 95 -3.71 -3.65 -12.38
CA LEU A 95 -3.56 -3.03 -13.69
C LEU A 95 -4.31 -1.69 -13.65
N LEU A 96 -3.59 -0.59 -13.82
CA LEU A 96 -4.06 0.76 -13.56
C LEU A 96 -3.73 1.65 -14.76
N ASP A 97 -4.66 2.48 -15.21
CA ASP A 97 -4.34 3.53 -16.18
C ASP A 97 -3.66 4.71 -15.48
N ALA A 98 -2.95 5.57 -16.21
CA ALA A 98 -2.33 6.75 -15.64
C ALA A 98 -3.36 7.63 -14.90
N GLY A 99 -3.11 7.89 -13.61
CA GLY A 99 -3.99 8.64 -12.72
C GLY A 99 -4.92 7.78 -11.87
N ASP A 100 -5.10 6.49 -12.19
CA ASP A 100 -5.82 5.57 -11.32
C ASP A 100 -5.07 5.34 -10.00
N ALA A 101 -5.82 4.98 -8.97
CA ALA A 101 -5.27 4.65 -7.67
C ALA A 101 -5.86 3.35 -7.11
N VAL A 102 -5.01 2.56 -6.46
CA VAL A 102 -5.43 1.45 -5.59
C VAL A 102 -5.13 1.84 -4.14
N LEU A 103 -6.12 1.69 -3.26
CA LEU A 103 -6.02 1.97 -1.84
C LEU A 103 -6.20 0.66 -1.06
N TYR A 104 -5.29 0.39 -0.13
CA TYR A 104 -5.28 -0.85 0.65
C TYR A 104 -4.93 -0.61 2.12
N ASP A 105 -5.36 -1.54 2.96
CA ASP A 105 -4.94 -1.66 4.37
C ASP A 105 -3.56 -2.33 4.38
N ALA A 106 -2.59 -1.76 5.10
CA ALA A 106 -1.20 -2.23 5.14
C ALA A 106 -1.02 -3.68 5.61
N ARG A 107 -2.06 -4.29 6.20
CA ARG A 107 -2.09 -5.72 6.55
C ARG A 107 -2.36 -6.64 5.36
N VAL A 108 -2.85 -6.13 4.23
CA VAL A 108 -3.12 -6.98 3.06
C VAL A 108 -1.80 -7.57 2.55
N LEU A 109 -1.75 -8.88 2.41
CA LEU A 109 -0.63 -9.57 1.76
C LEU A 109 -0.56 -9.15 0.30
N HIS A 110 0.61 -8.67 -0.12
CA HIS A 110 0.82 -8.13 -1.45
C HIS A 110 2.29 -8.27 -1.88
N TRP A 111 2.55 -7.99 -3.16
CA TRP A 111 3.89 -8.00 -3.74
C TRP A 111 3.98 -7.11 -4.98
N GLY A 112 5.16 -6.58 -5.29
CA GLY A 112 5.48 -6.05 -6.61
C GLY A 112 5.88 -7.17 -7.58
N GLY A 113 5.23 -7.28 -8.73
CA GLY A 113 5.66 -8.20 -9.78
C GLY A 113 6.99 -7.79 -10.42
N ALA A 114 7.66 -8.75 -11.09
CA ALA A 114 8.87 -8.47 -11.86
C ALA A 114 8.57 -7.58 -13.06
N ASN A 115 9.39 -6.56 -13.28
CA ASN A 115 9.26 -5.71 -14.45
C ASN A 115 9.98 -6.36 -15.65
N ARG A 116 9.20 -6.99 -16.53
CA ARG A 116 9.66 -7.66 -17.75
C ARG A 116 9.51 -6.78 -18.98
N SER A 117 8.97 -5.57 -18.83
CA SER A 117 8.88 -4.57 -19.90
C SER A 117 10.21 -3.86 -20.15
N ASP A 118 10.26 -3.05 -21.19
CA ASP A 118 11.38 -2.16 -21.51
C ASP A 118 11.24 -0.75 -20.89
N ARG A 119 10.25 -0.52 -20.02
CA ARG A 119 9.95 0.78 -19.41
C ARG A 119 10.03 0.73 -17.89
N THR A 120 10.48 1.82 -17.29
CA THR A 120 10.41 2.02 -15.83
C THR A 120 8.96 2.15 -15.38
N ARG A 121 8.58 1.41 -14.35
CA ARG A 121 7.28 1.53 -13.67
C ARG A 121 7.43 2.40 -12.42
N VAL A 122 6.63 3.45 -12.31
CA VAL A 122 6.59 4.37 -11.17
C VAL A 122 5.19 4.42 -10.55
N LEU A 123 5.11 4.23 -9.24
CA LEU A 123 3.90 4.45 -8.44
C LEU A 123 4.20 5.52 -7.40
N LEU A 124 3.45 6.61 -7.37
CA LEU A 124 3.41 7.51 -6.21
C LEU A 124 2.67 6.80 -5.09
N TYR A 125 3.22 6.77 -3.88
CA TYR A 125 2.51 6.23 -2.73
C TYR A 125 2.31 7.26 -1.63
N ILE A 126 1.13 7.19 -1.02
CA ILE A 126 0.69 8.05 0.08
C ILE A 126 0.12 7.14 1.15
N THR A 127 0.66 7.21 2.36
CA THR A 127 0.18 6.41 3.48
C THR A 127 -0.36 7.32 4.57
N PHE A 128 -1.58 7.05 5.04
CA PHE A 128 -2.16 7.71 6.20
C PHE A 128 -2.25 6.73 7.38
N ARG A 129 -1.82 7.20 8.56
CA ARG A 129 -2.02 6.49 9.83
C ARG A 129 -3.34 6.88 10.44
N GLU A 130 -4.09 5.89 10.90
CA GLU A 130 -5.27 6.11 11.74
C GLU A 130 -4.87 6.76 13.09
N PRO A 131 -5.61 7.79 13.57
CA PRO A 131 -5.23 8.53 14.79
C PRO A 131 -5.22 7.69 16.07
N SER A 132 -6.11 6.71 16.16
CA SER A 132 -6.26 5.82 17.32
C SER A 132 -5.36 4.60 17.26
N ALA A 133 -4.63 4.39 16.15
CA ALA A 133 -3.73 3.27 16.02
C ALA A 133 -2.56 3.39 17.00
N ASP A 134 -2.25 2.29 17.68
CA ASP A 134 -1.07 2.20 18.52
C ASP A 134 0.18 2.18 17.63
N VAL A 135 1.00 3.22 17.74
CA VAL A 135 2.26 3.34 16.97
C VAL A 135 3.25 2.25 17.39
N ALA A 136 3.21 1.79 18.65
CA ALA A 136 4.07 0.71 19.10
C ALA A 136 3.72 -0.63 18.41
N ALA A 137 2.49 -0.78 17.93
CA ALA A 137 2.04 -1.97 17.20
C ALA A 137 2.48 -2.00 15.73
N LEU A 138 3.13 -0.95 15.22
CA LEU A 138 3.72 -0.92 13.88
C LEU A 138 4.96 -1.82 13.76
N GLY A 139 5.65 -2.07 14.88
CA GLY A 139 6.91 -2.83 14.87
C GLY A 139 8.09 -2.11 14.19
N VAL A 140 7.88 -0.89 13.67
CA VAL A 140 8.90 -0.03 13.06
C VAL A 140 8.71 1.43 13.48
N ASP A 141 9.78 2.09 13.93
CA ASP A 141 9.81 3.53 14.26
C ASP A 141 9.92 4.42 13.00
N GLN A 142 9.84 3.86 11.80
CA GLN A 142 10.23 4.56 10.57
C GLN A 142 9.03 5.13 9.82
N HIS A 143 8.96 6.45 9.88
CA HIS A 143 8.37 7.27 8.83
C HIS A 143 9.24 7.17 7.57
N SER A 144 8.68 6.82 6.41
CA SER A 144 9.37 7.01 5.13
C SER A 144 9.18 8.43 4.56
N ILE A 145 8.36 9.27 5.22
CA ILE A 145 8.36 10.72 4.99
C ILE A 145 9.59 11.38 5.63
N ARG A 146 10.07 12.47 5.03
CA ARG A 146 11.14 13.32 5.58
C ARG A 146 10.86 13.67 7.05
N ALA A 147 11.86 13.53 7.92
CA ALA A 147 11.72 13.68 9.38
C ALA A 147 11.12 15.04 9.79
N GLU A 148 11.45 16.11 9.07
CA GLU A 148 10.91 17.45 9.29
C GLU A 148 9.44 17.63 8.86
N LEU A 149 8.82 16.62 8.24
CA LEU A 149 7.41 16.56 7.87
C LEU A 149 6.62 15.56 8.72
N ALA A 150 7.31 14.64 9.42
CA ALA A 150 6.69 13.67 10.32
C ALA A 150 5.82 14.39 11.38
N GLY A 151 4.60 13.89 11.59
CA GLY A 151 3.65 14.47 12.54
C GLY A 151 3.06 15.83 12.13
N ARG A 152 3.47 16.46 11.02
CA ARG A 152 3.05 17.84 10.68
C ARG A 152 1.74 17.95 9.93
N PHE A 153 1.40 16.94 9.12
CA PHE A 153 0.23 17.01 8.26
C PHE A 153 -0.82 15.98 8.65
N ARG A 154 -2.07 16.37 8.51
CA ARG A 154 -3.26 15.55 8.65
C ARG A 154 -4.05 15.58 7.34
N LEU A 155 -4.87 14.57 7.12
CA LEU A 155 -5.71 14.48 5.91
C LEU A 155 -6.55 15.74 5.71
N GLY A 156 -7.03 16.35 6.79
CA GLY A 156 -7.81 17.59 6.75
C GLY A 156 -7.06 18.84 6.29
N ASP A 157 -5.72 18.81 6.24
CA ASP A 157 -4.89 19.93 5.78
C ASP A 157 -4.81 20.02 4.25
N PHE A 158 -5.21 18.95 3.55
CA PHE A 158 -5.24 18.89 2.09
C PHE A 158 -6.64 19.24 1.56
N ARG A 159 -6.70 19.72 0.31
CA ARG A 159 -7.98 19.92 -0.39
C ARG A 159 -8.55 18.54 -0.73
N THR A 160 -9.62 18.16 -0.07
CA THR A 160 -10.32 16.88 -0.23
C THR A 160 -11.55 17.00 -1.12
#